data_AF-F0NJV6-F1
#
_entry.id   AF-F0NJV6-F1
#
_cell.length_a   1.000
_cell.length_b   1.000
_cell.length_c   1.000
_cell.angle_alpha   90.00
_cell.angle_beta   90.00
_cell.angle_gamma   90.00
#
_symmetry.space_group_name_H-M   'P 1'
#
loop_
_entity.id
_entity.type
_entity.pdbx_description
1 polymer ?
#
loop_
_entity_poly.entity_id
_entity_poly.type
_entity_poly.pdbx_seq_one_letter_code
_entity_poly.pdbx_strand_id
1 'polypeptide(L)'
;MNSETHLLVLFYIFYISAMTLLVTMSYEYALKNKLGYFFLLISYISTAVYFVLFSLSDSMLSLIIVVYFWLIMQISYNLGKYKFAIVSSLIIQEILMSLLYYAIVRGSLIKALYSLYFYATDIPSFSLSISQIIIPAILEVVNSFMFFLMVFPEIAYLSFKYRNIYSLLLSSLIFAGPNIASEMTHSILPLPYDPIKESSILELLLSVIFTIYFSYKYMSGRINTFYYLLFVISSLSLSSTEFYYSLTINQVPYAIATLLMISMVFYYVDMSGKEVNVRIIPYLSLLPSISELFFGASVAYFYNVISAVMVLSLTPFFASLFPIFYYYYHKS
;
A
#
# COMPACT_ATOMS: atom_id res chain seq x y z
N MET A 1 -11.08 -23.51 16.26
CA MET A 1 -10.38 -22.41 16.96
C MET A 1 -10.86 -22.38 18.41
N ASN A 2 -9.95 -22.23 19.37
CA ASN A 2 -10.28 -22.22 20.82
C ASN A 2 -10.88 -20.88 21.24
N SER A 3 -11.77 -20.87 22.25
CA SER A 3 -12.35 -19.66 22.85
C SER A 3 -11.31 -18.59 23.25
N GLU A 4 -10.13 -19.02 23.68
CA GLU A 4 -8.99 -18.15 24.02
C GLU A 4 -8.49 -17.33 22.82
N THR A 5 -8.42 -17.94 21.62
CA THR A 5 -8.00 -17.23 20.41
C THR A 5 -8.99 -16.14 20.01
N HIS A 6 -10.30 -16.36 20.18
CA HIS A 6 -11.31 -15.34 19.93
C HIS A 6 -11.20 -14.15 20.89
N LEU A 7 -10.94 -14.41 22.16
CA LEU A 7 -10.76 -13.37 23.17
C LEU A 7 -9.49 -12.54 22.92
N LEU A 8 -8.39 -13.18 22.50
CA LEU A 8 -7.17 -12.48 22.08
C LEU A 8 -7.38 -11.62 20.83
N VAL A 9 -8.12 -12.12 19.84
CA VAL A 9 -8.47 -11.35 18.64
C VAL A 9 -9.34 -10.14 18.99
N LEU A 10 -10.30 -10.28 19.90
CA LEU A 10 -11.11 -9.14 20.38
C LEU A 10 -10.25 -8.09 21.08
N PHE A 11 -9.35 -8.49 21.99
CA PHE A 11 -8.41 -7.57 22.63
C PHE A 11 -7.52 -6.86 21.60
N TYR A 12 -7.06 -7.59 20.60
CA TYR A 12 -6.27 -7.04 19.50
C TYR A 12 -7.04 -5.99 18.69
N ILE A 13 -8.31 -6.24 18.34
CA ILE A 13 -9.16 -5.26 17.64
C ILE A 13 -9.32 -3.97 18.47
N PHE A 14 -9.60 -4.09 19.77
CA PHE A 14 -9.67 -2.91 20.65
C PHE A 14 -8.33 -2.17 20.71
N TYR A 15 -7.23 -2.90 20.87
CA TYR A 15 -5.88 -2.34 20.89
C TYR A 15 -5.58 -1.56 19.62
N ILE A 16 -5.77 -2.16 18.44
CA ILE A 16 -5.53 -1.49 17.16
C ILE A 16 -6.41 -0.26 17.03
N SER A 17 -7.71 -0.36 17.28
CA SER A 17 -8.61 0.77 17.07
C SER A 17 -8.19 2.01 17.89
N ALA A 18 -7.77 1.80 19.15
CA ALA A 18 -7.22 2.85 19.98
C ALA A 18 -5.84 3.32 19.47
N MET A 19 -5.00 2.37 19.04
CA MET A 19 -3.64 2.65 18.62
C MET A 19 -3.57 3.41 17.30
N THR A 20 -4.35 3.02 16.29
CA THR A 20 -4.50 3.74 15.03
C THR A 20 -4.92 5.20 15.30
N LEU A 21 -5.91 5.45 16.16
CA LEU A 21 -6.28 6.82 16.53
C LEU A 21 -5.11 7.60 17.15
N LEU A 22 -4.37 6.99 18.08
CA LEU A 22 -3.20 7.61 18.72
C LEU A 22 -2.08 7.88 17.70
N VAL A 23 -1.81 6.94 16.80
CA VAL A 23 -0.79 7.07 15.74
C VAL A 23 -1.17 8.17 14.77
N THR A 24 -2.41 8.18 14.26
CA THR A 24 -2.92 9.23 13.37
C THR A 24 -2.80 10.62 14.01
N MET A 25 -3.24 10.78 15.26
CA MET A 25 -3.17 12.06 15.98
C MET A 25 -1.72 12.50 16.21
N SER A 26 -0.85 11.55 16.60
CA SER A 26 0.57 11.81 16.82
C SER A 26 1.28 12.20 15.54
N TYR A 27 0.98 11.52 14.43
CA TYR A 27 1.48 11.82 13.09
C TYR A 27 1.08 13.23 12.65
N GLU A 28 -0.19 13.58 12.81
CA GLU A 28 -0.67 14.91 12.45
C GLU A 28 0.01 16.01 13.28
N TYR A 29 0.17 15.77 14.59
CA TYR A 29 0.91 16.70 15.45
C TYR A 29 2.39 16.76 15.06
N ALA A 30 2.99 15.63 14.66
CA ALA A 30 4.38 15.54 14.25
C ALA A 30 4.67 16.36 13.00
N LEU A 31 3.74 16.42 12.03
CA LEU A 31 3.88 17.26 10.84
C LEU A 31 4.05 18.75 11.16
N LYS A 32 3.54 19.22 12.30
CA LYS A 32 3.60 20.63 12.72
C LYS A 32 4.64 20.89 13.81
N ASN A 33 4.90 19.92 14.67
CA ASN A 33 5.75 20.07 15.85
C ASN A 33 6.63 18.84 16.08
N LYS A 34 7.92 19.07 16.39
CA LYS A 34 8.89 18.01 16.74
C LYS A 34 8.45 17.15 17.92
N LEU A 35 7.66 17.69 18.84
CA LEU A 35 7.11 16.92 19.96
C LEU A 35 6.17 15.79 19.49
N GLY A 36 5.51 15.92 18.34
CA GLY A 36 4.67 14.84 17.81
C GLY A 36 5.47 13.59 17.42
N TYR A 37 6.72 13.76 17.00
CA TYR A 37 7.60 12.61 16.77
C TYR A 37 7.93 11.85 18.06
N PHE A 38 8.01 12.53 19.19
CA PHE A 38 8.18 11.87 20.49
C PHE A 38 6.95 11.04 20.87
N PHE A 39 5.74 11.54 20.61
CA PHE A 39 4.52 10.74 20.79
C PHE A 39 4.47 9.53 19.85
N LEU A 40 4.84 9.69 18.58
CA LEU A 40 5.00 8.55 17.67
C LEU A 40 6.00 7.51 18.19
N LEU A 41 7.10 7.95 18.81
CA LEU A 41 8.11 7.07 19.38
C LEU A 41 7.59 6.31 20.61
N ILE A 42 6.83 6.97 21.50
CA ILE A 42 6.16 6.30 22.62
C ILE A 42 5.17 5.27 22.08
N SER A 43 4.38 5.65 21.08
CA SER A 43 3.42 4.77 20.43
C SER A 43 4.11 3.53 19.86
N TYR A 44 5.22 3.74 19.13
CA TYR A 44 6.04 2.65 18.63
C TYR A 44 6.57 1.73 19.73
N ILE A 45 7.10 2.28 20.83
CA ILE A 45 7.61 1.49 21.96
C ILE A 45 6.47 0.65 22.57
N SER A 46 5.27 1.21 22.71
CA SER A 46 4.10 0.48 23.17
C SER A 46 3.80 -0.71 22.25
N THR A 47 3.70 -0.48 20.92
CA THR A 47 3.48 -1.56 19.94
C THR A 47 4.58 -2.61 19.97
N ALA A 48 5.83 -2.19 20.11
CA ALA A 48 6.97 -3.09 20.19
C ALA A 48 6.91 -3.99 21.44
N VAL A 49 6.57 -3.42 22.60
CA VAL A 49 6.42 -4.20 23.84
C VAL A 49 5.29 -5.20 23.71
N TYR A 50 4.14 -4.79 23.19
CA TYR A 50 3.02 -5.70 22.90
C TYR A 50 3.46 -6.82 21.95
N PHE A 51 4.14 -6.49 20.86
CA PHE A 51 4.61 -7.48 19.88
C PHE A 51 5.54 -8.53 20.47
N VAL A 52 6.50 -8.12 21.30
CA VAL A 52 7.43 -9.04 21.97
C VAL A 52 6.69 -9.91 23.00
N LEU A 53 5.78 -9.34 23.79
CA LEU A 53 5.01 -10.07 24.80
C LEU A 53 4.04 -11.09 24.21
N PHE A 54 3.49 -10.83 23.02
CA PHE A 54 2.64 -11.79 22.32
C PHE A 54 3.44 -12.82 21.49
N SER A 55 4.74 -12.60 21.32
CA SER A 55 5.66 -13.48 20.59
C SER A 55 6.67 -14.17 21.52
N LEU A 56 6.28 -14.53 22.76
CA LEU A 56 7.21 -15.05 23.78
C LEU A 56 8.07 -16.24 23.32
N SER A 57 7.48 -17.17 22.57
CA SER A 57 8.20 -18.33 22.02
C SER A 57 9.33 -17.94 21.07
N ASP A 58 9.17 -16.80 20.39
CA ASP A 58 10.05 -16.28 19.35
C ASP A 58 10.60 -14.89 19.75
N SER A 59 10.77 -14.66 21.07
CA SER A 59 11.04 -13.33 21.63
C SER A 59 12.29 -12.69 21.06
N MET A 60 13.39 -13.44 20.88
CA MET A 60 14.63 -12.94 20.28
C MET A 60 14.42 -12.44 18.84
N LEU A 61 13.64 -13.17 18.04
CA LEU A 61 13.32 -12.78 16.66
C LEU A 61 12.48 -11.50 16.65
N SER A 62 11.45 -11.43 17.50
CA SER A 62 10.59 -10.25 17.62
C SER A 62 11.40 -9.01 18.05
N LEU A 63 12.37 -9.18 18.96
CA LEU A 63 13.23 -8.11 19.46
C LEU A 63 14.18 -7.60 18.36
N ILE A 64 14.72 -8.50 17.54
CA ILE A 64 15.55 -8.13 16.37
C ILE A 64 14.74 -7.29 15.37
N ILE A 65 13.53 -7.72 15.03
CA ILE A 65 12.65 -7.01 14.09
C ILE A 65 12.35 -5.60 14.61
N VAL A 66 11.97 -5.49 15.89
CA VAL A 66 11.71 -4.20 16.55
C VAL A 66 12.96 -3.33 16.50
N VAL A 67 14.11 -3.80 16.98
CA VAL A 67 15.33 -2.96 17.00
C VAL A 67 15.71 -2.49 15.60
N TYR A 68 15.60 -3.35 14.58
CA TYR A 68 15.89 -2.98 13.20
C TYR A 68 14.98 -1.85 12.69
N PHE A 69 13.67 -1.96 12.92
CA PHE A 69 12.71 -0.92 12.57
C PHE A 69 12.92 0.37 13.36
N TRP A 70 13.26 0.27 14.65
CA TRP A 70 13.60 1.42 15.47
C TRP A 70 14.79 2.20 14.89
N LEU A 71 15.85 1.50 14.47
CA LEU A 71 17.03 2.10 13.86
C LEU A 71 16.69 2.88 12.59
N ILE A 72 15.83 2.35 11.71
CA ILE A 72 15.42 3.06 10.48
C ILE A 72 14.81 4.43 10.82
N MET A 73 13.91 4.48 11.81
CA MET A 73 13.27 5.73 12.23
C MET A 73 14.29 6.69 12.87
N GLN A 74 15.14 6.20 13.77
CA GLN A 74 16.10 7.05 14.49
C GLN A 74 17.19 7.62 13.59
N ILE A 75 17.75 6.80 12.70
CA ILE A 75 18.76 7.25 11.73
C ILE A 75 18.16 8.36 10.86
N SER A 76 16.92 8.17 10.39
CA SER A 76 16.21 9.17 9.60
C SER A 76 16.02 10.50 10.34
N TYR A 77 15.64 10.43 11.62
CA TYR A 77 15.47 11.60 12.46
C TYR A 77 16.80 12.32 12.70
N ASN A 78 17.85 11.57 13.05
CA ASN A 78 19.18 12.10 13.36
C ASN A 78 19.88 12.69 12.14
N LEU A 79 19.61 12.19 10.93
CA LEU A 79 20.08 12.78 9.67
C LEU A 79 19.31 14.07 9.28
N GLY A 80 18.42 14.56 10.12
CA GLY A 80 17.63 15.77 9.88
C GLY A 80 16.51 15.57 8.84
N LYS A 81 16.25 14.33 8.40
CA LYS A 81 15.15 13.99 7.46
C LYS A 81 13.84 13.79 8.22
N TYR A 82 13.41 14.83 8.92
CA TYR A 82 12.31 14.78 9.90
C TYR A 82 11.00 14.25 9.30
N LYS A 83 10.58 14.74 8.13
CA LYS A 83 9.34 14.27 7.48
C LYS A 83 9.41 12.79 7.08
N PHE A 84 10.58 12.33 6.60
CA PHE A 84 10.80 10.93 6.30
C PHE A 84 10.78 10.07 7.56
N ALA A 85 11.35 10.55 8.67
CA ALA A 85 11.31 9.87 9.96
C ALA A 85 9.88 9.71 10.51
N ILE A 86 9.03 10.73 10.34
CA ILE A 86 7.62 10.68 10.73
C ILE A 86 6.86 9.64 9.91
N VAL A 87 7.00 9.69 8.59
CA VAL A 87 6.30 8.77 7.67
C VAL A 87 6.78 7.34 7.87
N SER A 88 8.10 7.11 7.96
CA SER A 88 8.63 5.78 8.23
C SER A 88 8.17 5.26 9.57
N SER A 89 8.03 6.13 10.59
CA SER A 89 7.51 5.73 11.89
C SER A 89 6.06 5.29 11.87
N LEU A 90 5.20 5.98 11.12
CA LEU A 90 3.81 5.57 10.92
C LEU A 90 3.78 4.20 10.22
N ILE A 91 4.41 4.08 9.05
CA ILE A 91 4.37 2.86 8.24
C ILE A 91 4.93 1.64 8.98
N ILE A 92 6.03 1.82 9.71
CA ILE A 92 6.63 0.75 10.52
C ILE A 92 5.69 0.31 11.64
N GLN A 93 4.96 1.23 12.28
CA GLN A 93 3.97 0.87 13.30
C GLN A 93 2.86 0.04 12.69
N GLU A 94 2.37 0.40 11.51
CA GLU A 94 1.35 -0.37 10.80
C GLU A 94 1.81 -1.78 10.42
N ILE A 95 3.06 -1.92 9.98
CA ILE A 95 3.67 -3.24 9.71
C ILE A 95 3.76 -4.06 11.01
N LEU A 96 4.23 -3.47 12.12
CA LEU A 96 4.34 -4.19 13.39
C LEU A 96 2.98 -4.60 13.95
N MET A 97 1.99 -3.71 13.91
CA MET A 97 0.62 -4.03 14.32
C MET A 97 0.06 -5.15 13.47
N SER A 98 0.26 -5.12 12.16
CA SER A 98 -0.19 -6.19 11.26
C SER A 98 0.54 -7.51 11.51
N LEU A 99 1.86 -7.50 11.78
CA LEU A 99 2.60 -8.70 12.16
C LEU A 99 2.10 -9.30 13.48
N LEU A 100 1.74 -8.45 14.45
CA LEU A 100 1.14 -8.89 15.71
C LEU A 100 -0.16 -9.66 15.47
N TYR A 101 -1.02 -9.22 14.55
CA TYR A 101 -2.22 -9.98 14.16
C TYR A 101 -1.87 -11.41 13.73
N TYR A 102 -0.95 -11.53 12.78
CA TYR A 102 -0.57 -12.83 12.22
C TYR A 102 0.10 -13.72 13.27
N ALA A 103 0.91 -13.14 14.16
CA ALA A 103 1.50 -13.88 15.28
C ALA A 103 0.42 -14.45 16.21
N ILE A 104 -0.63 -13.68 16.53
CA ILE A 104 -1.76 -14.13 17.35
C ILE A 104 -2.55 -15.23 16.63
N VAL A 105 -2.92 -15.02 15.36
CA VAL A 105 -3.74 -15.97 14.58
C VAL A 105 -3.02 -17.29 14.32
N ARG A 106 -1.70 -17.24 14.08
CA ARG A 106 -0.88 -18.43 13.84
C ARG A 106 -0.29 -19.05 15.10
N GLY A 107 -0.44 -18.37 16.24
CA GLY A 107 0.06 -18.79 17.55
C GLY A 107 1.59 -18.72 17.72
N SER A 108 2.34 -18.33 16.69
CA SER A 108 3.76 -18.03 16.79
C SER A 108 4.22 -17.11 15.65
N LEU A 109 5.25 -16.32 15.89
CA LEU A 109 5.82 -15.39 14.90
C LEU A 109 6.49 -16.18 13.76
N ILE A 110 7.21 -17.24 14.07
CA ILE A 110 7.86 -18.07 13.04
C ILE A 110 6.81 -18.66 12.08
N LYS A 111 5.70 -19.20 12.60
CA LYS A 111 4.61 -19.73 11.77
C LYS A 111 3.94 -18.63 10.95
N ALA A 112 3.78 -17.44 11.52
CA ALA A 112 3.30 -16.27 10.79
C ALA A 112 4.21 -15.92 9.61
N LEU A 113 5.53 -15.86 9.82
CA LEU A 113 6.49 -15.55 8.75
C LEU A 113 6.52 -16.62 7.65
N TYR A 114 6.50 -17.91 8.00
CA TYR A 114 6.40 -18.99 7.00
C TYR A 114 5.11 -18.92 6.20
N SER A 115 3.99 -18.58 6.85
CA SER A 115 2.69 -18.42 6.20
C SER A 115 2.70 -17.22 5.25
N LEU A 116 3.18 -16.06 5.70
CA LEU A 116 3.29 -14.84 4.89
C LEU A 116 4.22 -15.03 3.71
N TYR A 117 5.36 -15.69 3.90
CA TYR A 117 6.26 -16.04 2.78
C TYR A 117 5.56 -16.94 1.75
N PHE A 118 4.83 -17.96 2.21
CA PHE A 118 4.09 -18.84 1.31
C PHE A 118 3.09 -18.03 0.48
N TYR A 119 2.33 -17.13 1.11
CA TYR A 119 1.38 -16.29 0.38
C TYR A 119 2.06 -15.32 -0.60
N ALA A 120 3.22 -14.79 -0.26
CA ALA A 120 3.97 -13.87 -1.10
C ALA A 120 4.52 -14.51 -2.38
N THR A 121 4.80 -15.80 -2.34
CA THR A 121 5.63 -16.47 -3.37
C THR A 121 5.02 -17.74 -3.95
N ASP A 122 3.97 -18.27 -3.32
CA ASP A 122 3.43 -19.62 -3.54
C ASP A 122 4.47 -20.75 -3.43
N ILE A 123 5.64 -20.48 -2.83
CA ILE A 123 6.70 -21.47 -2.61
C ILE A 123 6.52 -22.13 -1.23
N PRO A 124 6.43 -23.47 -1.15
CA PRO A 124 6.38 -24.19 0.12
C PRO A 124 7.61 -23.85 0.97
N SER A 125 7.35 -23.22 2.12
CA SER A 125 8.34 -22.41 2.81
C SER A 125 9.13 -23.15 3.90
N PHE A 126 8.64 -24.31 4.34
CA PHE A 126 9.18 -25.06 5.49
C PHE A 126 10.62 -25.57 5.33
N SER A 127 11.18 -25.55 4.12
CA SER A 127 12.56 -25.96 3.84
C SER A 127 13.57 -24.81 3.89
N LEU A 128 13.12 -23.56 3.93
CA LEU A 128 13.97 -22.37 3.94
C LEU A 128 14.28 -21.90 5.36
N SER A 129 15.48 -21.33 5.54
CA SER A 129 15.88 -20.77 6.83
C SER A 129 15.15 -19.45 7.11
N ILE A 130 14.94 -19.14 8.40
CA ILE A 130 14.22 -17.92 8.82
C ILE A 130 14.82 -16.64 8.23
N SER A 131 16.15 -16.58 8.06
CA SER A 131 16.85 -15.43 7.50
C SER A 131 16.56 -15.19 6.03
N GLN A 132 16.19 -16.23 5.27
CA GLN A 132 15.82 -16.13 3.86
C GLN A 132 14.38 -15.65 3.67
N ILE A 133 13.49 -15.96 4.62
CA ILE A 133 12.05 -15.69 4.50
C ILE A 133 11.61 -14.40 5.19
N ILE A 134 12.37 -13.89 6.16
CA ILE A 134 11.92 -12.78 7.02
C ILE A 134 11.61 -11.50 6.23
N ILE A 135 12.44 -11.13 5.26
CA ILE A 135 12.24 -9.91 4.47
C ILE A 135 11.01 -10.04 3.55
N PRO A 136 10.91 -11.08 2.69
CA PRO A 136 9.70 -11.26 1.87
C PRO A 136 8.42 -11.36 2.70
N ALA A 137 8.46 -12.07 3.84
CA ALA A 137 7.31 -12.23 4.71
C ALA A 137 6.85 -10.89 5.33
N ILE A 138 7.80 -10.04 5.76
CA ILE A 138 7.48 -8.71 6.28
C ILE A 138 6.92 -7.80 5.18
N LEU A 139 7.43 -7.90 3.95
CA LEU A 139 6.92 -7.12 2.82
C LEU A 139 5.48 -7.51 2.49
N GLU A 140 5.16 -8.81 2.54
CA GLU A 140 3.80 -9.31 2.27
C GLU A 140 2.75 -8.77 3.23
N VAL A 141 3.14 -8.38 4.44
CA VAL A 141 2.24 -7.76 5.42
C VAL A 141 1.53 -6.53 4.83
N VAL A 142 2.18 -5.82 3.92
CA VAL A 142 1.63 -4.60 3.29
C VAL A 142 0.44 -4.93 2.39
N ASN A 143 0.38 -6.14 1.83
CA ASN A 143 -0.75 -6.63 1.04
C ASN A 143 -1.86 -7.22 1.93
N SER A 144 -1.67 -7.25 3.25
CA SER A 144 -2.64 -7.87 4.16
C SER A 144 -3.84 -6.97 4.46
N PHE A 145 -4.98 -7.62 4.72
CA PHE A 145 -6.21 -6.96 5.17
C PHE A 145 -6.04 -6.12 6.42
N MET A 146 -5.21 -6.58 7.35
CA MET A 146 -4.97 -5.84 8.58
C MET A 146 -4.30 -4.50 8.27
N PHE A 147 -3.29 -4.50 7.39
CA PHE A 147 -2.59 -3.31 6.98
C PHE A 147 -3.51 -2.31 6.25
N PHE A 148 -4.33 -2.81 5.31
CA PHE A 148 -5.35 -2.00 4.64
C PHE A 148 -6.33 -1.34 5.62
N LEU A 149 -6.91 -2.12 6.54
CA LEU A 149 -7.91 -1.64 7.50
C LEU A 149 -7.38 -0.54 8.42
N MET A 150 -6.09 -0.54 8.72
CA MET A 150 -5.49 0.52 9.52
C MET A 150 -5.15 1.72 8.64
N VAL A 151 -4.45 1.52 7.53
CA VAL A 151 -3.89 2.61 6.73
C VAL A 151 -4.94 3.40 5.95
N PHE A 152 -5.93 2.74 5.35
CA PHE A 152 -6.89 3.43 4.47
C PHE A 152 -7.76 4.45 5.23
N PRO A 153 -8.33 4.15 6.41
CA PRO A 153 -9.02 5.15 7.22
C PRO A 153 -8.15 6.33 7.63
N GLU A 154 -6.87 6.12 7.93
CA GLU A 154 -5.93 7.21 8.26
C GLU A 154 -5.72 8.14 7.07
N ILE A 155 -5.44 7.58 5.89
CA ILE A 155 -5.30 8.36 4.65
C ILE A 155 -6.58 9.11 4.35
N ALA A 156 -7.75 8.48 4.52
CA ALA A 156 -9.04 9.15 4.33
C ALA A 156 -9.20 10.34 5.28
N TYR A 157 -9.00 10.15 6.59
CA TYR A 157 -9.06 11.22 7.58
C TYR A 157 -8.10 12.37 7.23
N LEU A 158 -6.83 12.08 6.96
CA LEU A 158 -5.82 13.09 6.64
C LEU A 158 -6.13 13.81 5.32
N SER A 159 -6.60 13.09 4.30
CA SER A 159 -6.99 13.66 3.01
C SER A 159 -8.16 14.64 3.16
N PHE A 160 -9.18 14.30 3.96
CA PHE A 160 -10.27 15.23 4.28
C PHE A 160 -9.77 16.43 5.08
N LYS A 161 -8.94 16.20 6.09
CA LYS A 161 -8.39 17.25 6.95
C LYS A 161 -7.57 18.28 6.19
N TYR A 162 -6.67 17.82 5.32
CA TYR A 162 -5.79 18.66 4.51
C TYR A 162 -6.38 19.06 3.16
N ARG A 163 -7.63 18.67 2.88
CA ARG A 163 -8.35 18.92 1.61
C ARG A 163 -7.60 18.40 0.39
N ASN A 164 -6.92 17.26 0.53
CA ASN A 164 -6.11 16.64 -0.51
C ASN A 164 -6.83 15.40 -1.09
N ILE A 165 -7.84 15.63 -1.93
CA ILE A 165 -8.63 14.56 -2.55
C ILE A 165 -7.76 13.68 -3.47
N TYR A 166 -6.66 14.22 -4.02
CA TYR A 166 -5.76 13.46 -4.89
C TYR A 166 -5.05 12.32 -4.16
N SER A 167 -4.64 12.54 -2.91
CA SER A 167 -4.08 11.49 -2.04
C SER A 167 -5.07 10.35 -1.81
N LEU A 168 -6.35 10.68 -1.59
CA LEU A 168 -7.40 9.69 -1.41
C LEU A 168 -7.63 8.84 -2.67
N LEU A 169 -7.79 9.48 -3.83
CA LEU A 169 -7.98 8.78 -5.11
C LEU A 169 -6.78 7.88 -5.43
N LEU A 170 -5.57 8.38 -5.19
CA LEU A 170 -4.38 7.56 -5.39
C LEU A 170 -4.35 6.36 -4.45
N SER A 171 -4.68 6.54 -3.17
CA SER A 171 -4.72 5.43 -2.22
C SER A 171 -5.73 4.36 -2.62
N SER A 172 -6.89 4.74 -3.18
CA SER A 172 -7.85 3.76 -3.67
C SER A 172 -7.34 2.94 -4.85
N LEU A 173 -6.43 3.48 -5.67
CA LEU A 173 -5.74 2.71 -6.70
C LEU A 173 -4.68 1.80 -6.09
N ILE A 174 -3.86 2.32 -5.18
CA ILE A 174 -2.78 1.56 -4.54
C ILE A 174 -3.31 0.35 -3.78
N PHE A 175 -4.45 0.48 -3.10
CA PHE A 175 -5.06 -0.63 -2.38
C PHE A 175 -5.95 -1.52 -3.26
N ALA A 176 -6.17 -1.21 -4.54
CA ALA A 176 -6.93 -2.09 -5.42
C ALA A 176 -6.14 -3.38 -5.74
N GLY A 177 -6.73 -4.27 -6.56
CA GLY A 177 -5.91 -5.29 -7.21
C GLY A 177 -5.44 -6.45 -6.34
N PRO A 178 -4.22 -6.94 -6.56
CA PRO A 178 -3.61 -8.00 -5.75
C PRO A 178 -3.66 -7.73 -4.25
N ASN A 179 -3.66 -6.47 -3.80
CA ASN A 179 -3.83 -6.14 -2.39
C ASN A 179 -5.19 -6.63 -1.89
N ILE A 180 -6.31 -6.15 -2.44
CA ILE A 180 -7.67 -6.63 -2.08
C ILE A 180 -7.84 -8.14 -2.29
N ALA A 181 -7.16 -8.76 -3.24
CA ALA A 181 -7.22 -10.21 -3.40
C ALA A 181 -6.44 -10.99 -2.34
N SER A 182 -5.27 -10.49 -1.96
CA SER A 182 -4.53 -10.98 -0.81
C SER A 182 -5.39 -10.84 0.46
N GLU A 183 -6.12 -9.72 0.62
CA GLU A 183 -7.10 -9.52 1.69
C GLU A 183 -8.18 -10.62 1.74
N MET A 184 -8.72 -10.99 0.58
CA MET A 184 -9.78 -12.00 0.47
C MET A 184 -9.27 -13.43 0.61
N THR A 185 -8.06 -13.75 0.13
CA THR A 185 -7.44 -15.08 0.25
C THR A 185 -6.84 -15.36 1.63
N HIS A 186 -6.41 -14.31 2.36
CA HIS A 186 -6.03 -14.41 3.76
C HIS A 186 -7.23 -14.41 4.72
N SER A 187 -8.40 -13.99 4.24
CA SER A 187 -9.63 -14.06 5.02
C SER A 187 -10.06 -15.52 5.20
N ILE A 188 -10.49 -15.85 6.41
CA ILE A 188 -10.81 -17.21 6.89
C ILE A 188 -11.99 -17.87 6.12
N LEU A 189 -12.58 -17.18 5.14
CA LEU A 189 -13.75 -17.62 4.39
C LEU A 189 -13.33 -18.21 3.03
N PRO A 190 -13.57 -19.50 2.78
CA PRO A 190 -13.34 -20.06 1.46
C PRO A 190 -14.32 -19.42 0.48
N LEU A 191 -13.79 -18.60 -0.44
CA LEU A 191 -14.57 -18.03 -1.53
C LEU A 191 -14.73 -19.08 -2.65
N PRO A 192 -15.89 -19.12 -3.33
CA PRO A 192 -16.11 -20.03 -4.45
C PRO A 192 -15.39 -19.59 -5.74
N TYR A 193 -14.72 -18.45 -5.72
CA TYR A 193 -14.01 -17.83 -6.84
C TYR A 193 -12.63 -17.35 -6.42
N ASP A 194 -11.77 -17.12 -7.41
CA ASP A 194 -10.43 -16.58 -7.21
C ASP A 194 -10.50 -15.04 -7.09
N PRO A 195 -10.29 -14.46 -5.90
CA PRO A 195 -10.47 -13.03 -5.69
C PRO A 195 -9.43 -12.18 -6.45
N ILE A 196 -8.29 -12.76 -6.87
CA ILE A 196 -7.27 -12.07 -7.68
C ILE A 196 -7.84 -11.63 -9.03
N LYS A 197 -8.71 -12.47 -9.60
CA LYS A 197 -9.38 -12.19 -10.88
C LYS A 197 -10.37 -11.04 -10.78
N GLU A 198 -11.12 -10.94 -9.68
CA GLU A 198 -12.10 -9.87 -9.51
C GLU A 198 -11.43 -8.55 -9.15
N SER A 199 -10.42 -8.60 -8.28
CA SER A 199 -9.72 -7.41 -7.82
C SER A 199 -8.87 -6.76 -8.92
N SER A 200 -8.26 -7.54 -9.81
CA SER A 200 -7.53 -7.04 -11.00
C SER A 200 -8.44 -6.33 -12.00
N ILE A 201 -9.68 -6.80 -12.17
CA ILE A 201 -10.69 -6.06 -12.96
C ILE A 201 -11.03 -4.73 -12.29
N LEU A 202 -11.24 -4.73 -10.97
CA LEU A 202 -11.50 -3.50 -10.23
C LEU A 202 -10.35 -2.51 -10.36
N GLU A 203 -9.10 -2.98 -10.24
CA GLU A 203 -7.90 -2.15 -10.41
C GLU A 203 -7.83 -1.54 -11.81
N LEU A 204 -8.05 -2.35 -12.87
CA LEU A 204 -8.10 -1.86 -14.25
C LEU A 204 -9.22 -0.83 -14.46
N LEU A 205 -10.41 -1.04 -13.88
CA LEU A 205 -11.50 -0.07 -14.00
C LEU A 205 -11.16 1.25 -13.28
N LEU A 206 -10.60 1.17 -12.08
CA LEU A 206 -10.16 2.33 -11.32
C LEU A 206 -9.00 3.06 -12.02
N SER A 207 -8.03 2.34 -12.59
CA SER A 207 -6.90 2.93 -13.32
C SER A 207 -7.41 3.73 -14.50
N VAL A 208 -8.30 3.18 -15.33
CA VAL A 208 -8.89 3.90 -16.48
C VAL A 208 -9.62 5.16 -16.04
N ILE A 209 -10.50 5.05 -15.03
CA ILE A 209 -11.26 6.20 -14.52
C ILE A 209 -10.31 7.29 -14.00
N PHE A 210 -9.30 6.92 -13.23
CA PHE A 210 -8.34 7.86 -12.66
C PHE A 210 -7.39 8.42 -13.71
N THR A 211 -6.94 7.63 -14.68
CA THR A 211 -6.12 8.11 -15.80
C THR A 211 -6.87 9.19 -16.58
N ILE A 212 -8.14 8.98 -16.90
CA ILE A 212 -8.98 9.99 -17.55
C ILE A 212 -9.13 11.22 -16.65
N TYR A 213 -9.47 11.03 -15.37
CA TYR A 213 -9.71 12.11 -14.41
C TYR A 213 -8.47 12.99 -14.19
N PHE A 214 -7.33 12.39 -13.82
CA PHE A 214 -6.08 13.09 -13.55
C PHE A 214 -5.55 13.77 -14.80
N SER A 215 -5.63 13.12 -15.97
CA SER A 215 -5.14 13.71 -17.24
C SER A 215 -5.99 14.90 -17.68
N TYR A 216 -7.33 14.80 -17.58
CA TYR A 216 -8.21 15.93 -17.85
C TYR A 216 -7.98 17.10 -16.88
N LYS A 217 -7.86 16.81 -15.58
CA LYS A 217 -7.59 17.83 -14.56
C LYS A 217 -6.21 18.47 -14.74
N TYR A 218 -5.20 17.72 -15.15
CA TYR A 218 -3.86 18.24 -15.46
C TYR A 218 -3.89 19.17 -16.68
N MET A 219 -4.53 18.75 -17.77
CA MET A 219 -4.64 19.57 -19.00
C MET A 219 -5.49 20.82 -18.82
N SER A 220 -6.50 20.77 -17.95
CA SER A 220 -7.29 21.95 -17.58
C SER A 220 -6.59 22.85 -16.55
N GLY A 221 -5.35 22.55 -16.15
CA GLY A 221 -4.58 23.32 -15.18
C GLY A 221 -5.10 23.24 -13.75
N ARG A 222 -6.00 22.29 -13.45
CA ARG A 222 -6.62 22.10 -12.12
C ARG A 222 -5.81 21.19 -11.20
N ILE A 223 -4.81 20.49 -11.74
CA ILE A 223 -3.82 19.69 -11.02
C ILE A 223 -2.43 20.19 -11.41
N ASN A 224 -1.53 20.31 -10.43
CA ASN A 224 -0.14 20.67 -10.69
C ASN A 224 0.66 19.48 -11.24
N THR A 225 1.78 19.76 -11.90
CA THR A 225 2.65 18.71 -12.48
C THR A 225 3.16 17.73 -11.42
N PHE A 226 3.35 18.16 -10.17
CA PHE A 226 3.82 17.30 -9.09
C PHE A 226 2.82 16.17 -8.76
N TYR A 227 1.57 16.51 -8.48
CA TYR A 227 0.51 15.54 -8.20
C TYR A 227 0.24 14.64 -9.40
N TYR A 228 0.35 15.19 -10.61
CA TYR A 228 0.21 14.41 -11.82
C TYR A 228 1.34 13.38 -11.99
N LEU A 229 2.60 13.79 -11.78
CA LEU A 229 3.74 12.87 -11.83
C LEU A 229 3.67 11.80 -10.75
N LEU A 230 3.19 12.16 -9.55
CA LEU A 230 2.99 11.20 -8.47
C LEU A 230 1.99 10.12 -8.89
N PHE A 231 0.85 10.50 -9.51
CA PHE A 231 -0.09 9.55 -10.10
C PHE A 231 0.54 8.68 -11.21
N VAL A 232 1.28 9.29 -12.14
CA VAL A 232 1.93 8.56 -13.25
C VAL A 232 2.92 7.52 -12.73
N ILE A 233 3.77 7.90 -11.77
CA ILE A 233 4.77 6.99 -11.18
C ILE A 233 4.09 5.84 -10.46
N SER A 234 3.05 6.12 -9.67
CA SER A 234 2.28 5.07 -8.99
C SER A 234 1.62 4.11 -9.97
N SER A 235 0.95 4.63 -10.99
CA SER A 235 0.24 3.80 -11.98
C SER A 235 1.19 2.90 -12.76
N LEU A 236 2.35 3.42 -13.21
CA LEU A 236 3.37 2.63 -13.89
C LEU A 236 4.01 1.59 -12.96
N SER A 237 4.28 1.95 -11.70
CA SER A 237 4.88 1.02 -10.73
C SER A 237 3.93 -0.13 -10.39
N LEU A 238 2.66 0.17 -10.11
CA LEU A 238 1.65 -0.84 -9.78
C LEU A 238 1.39 -1.76 -10.99
N SER A 239 1.10 -1.18 -12.16
CA SER A 239 0.80 -1.97 -13.36
C SER A 239 1.95 -2.88 -13.80
N SER A 240 3.21 -2.41 -13.73
CA SER A 240 4.36 -3.23 -14.08
C SER A 240 4.61 -4.37 -13.08
N THR A 241 4.42 -4.12 -11.79
CA THR A 241 4.60 -5.12 -10.75
C THR A 241 3.44 -6.11 -10.69
N GLU A 242 2.22 -5.68 -10.99
CA GLU A 242 1.06 -6.57 -11.15
C GLU A 242 1.22 -7.47 -12.38
N PHE A 243 1.67 -6.91 -13.51
CA PHE A 243 1.98 -7.72 -14.68
C PHE A 243 3.04 -8.78 -14.36
N TYR A 244 4.10 -8.41 -13.64
CA TYR A 244 5.09 -9.37 -13.14
C TYR A 244 4.45 -10.43 -12.23
N TYR A 245 3.57 -10.04 -11.32
CA TYR A 245 2.86 -10.96 -10.44
C TYR A 245 1.99 -11.93 -11.25
N SER A 246 1.27 -11.47 -12.27
CA SER A 246 0.44 -12.32 -13.13
C SER A 246 1.23 -13.40 -13.90
N LEU A 247 2.53 -13.15 -14.16
CA LEU A 247 3.41 -14.08 -14.86
C LEU A 247 4.14 -15.05 -13.92
N THR A 248 4.46 -14.61 -12.71
CA THR A 248 5.39 -15.32 -11.81
C THR A 248 4.75 -15.81 -10.52
N ILE A 249 3.57 -15.31 -10.19
CA ILE A 249 2.85 -15.54 -8.93
C ILE A 249 3.67 -15.07 -7.70
N ASN A 250 4.66 -14.21 -7.92
CA ASN A 250 5.46 -13.58 -6.86
C ASN A 250 4.98 -12.15 -6.59
N GLN A 251 4.36 -11.94 -5.41
CA GLN A 251 3.77 -10.68 -4.97
C GLN A 251 4.78 -9.69 -4.39
N VAL A 252 6.00 -10.13 -4.07
CA VAL A 252 6.99 -9.29 -3.36
C VAL A 252 7.26 -7.96 -4.07
N PRO A 253 7.46 -7.90 -5.41
CA PRO A 253 7.65 -6.61 -6.09
C PRO A 253 6.43 -5.68 -5.99
N TYR A 254 5.22 -6.25 -6.04
CA TYR A 254 3.98 -5.49 -5.88
C TYR A 254 3.86 -4.93 -4.46
N ALA A 255 4.19 -5.73 -3.43
CA ALA A 255 4.22 -5.28 -2.04
C ALA A 255 5.19 -4.10 -1.82
N ILE A 256 6.37 -4.15 -2.45
CA ILE A 256 7.34 -3.05 -2.42
C ILE A 256 6.76 -1.79 -3.07
N ALA A 257 6.11 -1.92 -4.24
CA ALA A 257 5.45 -0.81 -4.91
C ALA A 257 4.36 -0.20 -4.02
N THR A 258 3.48 -1.02 -3.46
CA THR A 258 2.43 -0.61 -2.51
C THR A 258 3.02 0.18 -1.34
N LEU A 259 4.05 -0.35 -0.68
CA LEU A 259 4.70 0.28 0.48
C LEU A 259 5.29 1.65 0.13
N LEU A 260 6.00 1.74 -1.00
CA LEU A 260 6.59 3.00 -1.46
C LEU A 260 5.53 4.04 -1.81
N MET A 261 4.46 3.63 -2.49
CA MET A 261 3.40 4.55 -2.91
C MET A 261 2.58 5.05 -1.73
N ILE A 262 2.23 4.19 -0.77
CA ILE A 262 1.58 4.60 0.48
C ILE A 262 2.47 5.56 1.27
N SER A 263 3.76 5.25 1.38
CA SER A 263 4.73 6.13 2.03
C SER A 263 4.76 7.51 1.35
N MET A 264 4.72 7.57 0.02
CA MET A 264 4.62 8.83 -0.72
C MET A 264 3.30 9.56 -0.47
N VAL A 265 2.17 8.86 -0.39
CA VAL A 265 0.86 9.44 -0.06
C VAL A 265 0.92 10.17 1.28
N PHE A 266 1.40 9.51 2.34
CA PHE A 266 1.59 10.15 3.64
C PHE A 266 2.61 11.28 3.56
N TYR A 267 3.74 11.07 2.87
CA TYR A 267 4.77 12.10 2.77
C TYR A 267 4.27 13.39 2.12
N TYR A 268 3.23 13.34 1.29
CA TYR A 268 2.69 14.53 0.59
C TYR A 268 1.25 14.90 0.98
N VAL A 269 0.65 14.24 1.97
CA VAL A 269 -0.77 14.43 2.32
C VAL A 269 -1.09 15.87 2.75
N ASP A 270 -0.16 16.54 3.44
CA ASP A 270 -0.29 17.90 3.97
C ASP A 270 0.07 19.01 2.97
N MET A 271 0.56 18.66 1.77
CA MET A 271 0.90 19.65 0.76
C MET A 271 -0.37 20.18 0.08
N SER A 272 -1.01 21.20 0.64
CA SER A 272 -2.13 21.86 -0.05
C SER A 272 -1.66 22.37 -1.42
N GLY A 273 -2.40 22.06 -2.49
CA GLY A 273 -2.12 22.46 -3.87
C GLY A 273 -2.23 23.96 -4.13
N LYS A 274 -1.51 24.79 -3.36
CA LYS A 274 -1.34 26.20 -3.65
C LYS A 274 -0.73 26.32 -5.05
N GLU A 275 -1.36 27.17 -5.86
CA GLU A 275 -1.14 27.35 -7.29
C GLU A 275 0.35 27.52 -7.61
N VAL A 276 0.98 26.42 -8.03
CA VAL A 276 2.29 26.46 -8.69
C VAL A 276 2.00 26.63 -10.16
N ASN A 277 2.63 27.61 -10.80
CA ASN A 277 2.54 27.86 -12.24
C ASN A 277 2.61 26.53 -13.03
N VAL A 278 1.48 26.14 -13.60
CA VAL A 278 1.34 24.85 -14.28
C VAL A 278 1.88 25.00 -15.70
N ARG A 279 3.18 24.73 -15.89
CA ARG A 279 3.67 24.44 -17.24
C ARG A 279 3.11 23.07 -17.65
N ILE A 280 2.02 23.08 -18.40
CA ILE A 280 1.41 21.87 -18.95
C ILE A 280 2.35 21.30 -20.01
N ILE A 281 2.72 20.04 -19.85
CA ILE A 281 3.47 19.26 -20.84
C ILE A 281 2.52 18.18 -21.35
N PRO A 282 1.83 18.39 -22.49
CA PRO A 282 0.74 17.51 -22.94
C PRO A 282 1.18 16.05 -23.08
N TYR A 283 2.41 15.81 -23.56
CA TYR A 283 2.95 14.46 -23.75
C TYR A 283 3.09 13.65 -22.46
N LEU A 284 3.15 14.29 -21.28
CA LEU A 284 3.18 13.55 -20.00
C LEU A 284 1.93 12.69 -19.80
N SER A 285 0.82 13.05 -20.43
CA SER A 285 -0.43 12.30 -20.32
C SER A 285 -0.53 11.04 -21.17
N LEU A 286 0.48 10.79 -22.00
CA LEU A 286 0.65 9.48 -22.63
C LEU A 286 1.15 8.44 -21.63
N LEU A 287 1.96 8.84 -20.64
CA LEU A 287 2.60 7.93 -19.70
C LEU A 287 1.61 7.08 -18.88
N PRO A 288 0.56 7.63 -18.24
CA PRO A 288 -0.40 6.81 -17.52
C PRO A 288 -1.30 5.98 -18.45
N SER A 289 -1.37 6.29 -19.75
CA SER A 289 -2.02 5.39 -20.71
C SER A 289 -1.20 4.11 -20.92
N ILE A 290 0.13 4.18 -20.81
CA ILE A 290 1.00 2.99 -20.92
C ILE A 290 0.74 2.01 -19.78
N SER A 291 0.40 2.47 -18.57
CA SER A 291 0.02 1.55 -17.48
C SER A 291 -1.20 0.70 -17.81
N GLU A 292 -2.14 1.22 -18.60
CA GLU A 292 -3.34 0.46 -19.00
C GLU A 292 -3.01 -0.74 -19.88
N LEU A 293 -1.89 -0.70 -20.62
CA LEU A 293 -1.43 -1.86 -21.38
C LEU A 293 -1.03 -3.01 -20.46
N PHE A 294 -0.33 -2.69 -19.37
CA PHE A 294 0.14 -3.66 -18.38
C PHE A 294 -1.00 -4.18 -17.50
N PHE A 295 -1.91 -3.31 -17.05
CA PHE A 295 -3.12 -3.71 -16.33
C PHE A 295 -4.04 -4.59 -17.20
N GLY A 296 -4.26 -4.22 -18.46
CA GLY A 296 -5.05 -5.05 -19.38
C GLY A 296 -4.42 -6.42 -19.65
N ALA A 297 -3.08 -6.48 -19.69
CA ALA A 297 -2.36 -7.72 -19.85
C ALA A 297 -2.44 -8.59 -18.58
N SER A 298 -2.24 -8.01 -17.38
CA SER A 298 -2.32 -8.76 -16.12
C SER A 298 -3.67 -9.44 -15.95
N VAL A 299 -4.77 -8.72 -16.22
CA VAL A 299 -6.14 -9.28 -16.20
C VAL A 299 -6.24 -10.48 -17.14
N ALA A 300 -5.78 -10.35 -18.38
CA ALA A 300 -5.85 -11.46 -19.34
C ALA A 300 -5.06 -12.70 -18.87
N TYR A 301 -3.89 -12.51 -18.24
CA TYR A 301 -3.10 -13.61 -17.68
C TYR A 301 -3.77 -14.25 -16.46
N PHE A 302 -4.29 -13.47 -15.51
CA PHE A 302 -5.02 -14.02 -14.35
C PHE A 302 -6.27 -14.81 -14.77
N TYR A 303 -6.98 -14.38 -15.82
CA TYR A 303 -8.11 -15.12 -16.36
C TYR A 303 -7.72 -16.30 -17.26
N ASN A 304 -6.43 -16.47 -17.57
CA ASN A 304 -5.91 -17.45 -18.53
C ASN A 304 -6.54 -17.30 -19.94
N VAL A 305 -6.77 -16.07 -20.37
CA VAL A 305 -7.33 -15.72 -21.69
C VAL A 305 -6.29 -14.94 -22.50
N ILE A 306 -5.20 -15.60 -22.86
CA ILE A 306 -4.06 -15.00 -23.59
C ILE A 306 -4.51 -14.37 -24.92
N SER A 307 -5.49 -14.97 -25.59
CA SER A 307 -6.06 -14.45 -26.84
C SER A 307 -6.74 -13.07 -26.68
N ALA A 308 -7.16 -12.71 -25.47
CA ALA A 308 -7.80 -11.43 -25.17
C ALA A 308 -6.83 -10.34 -24.70
N VAL A 309 -5.53 -10.64 -24.50
CA VAL A 309 -4.51 -9.67 -24.03
C VAL A 309 -4.57 -8.39 -24.86
N MET A 310 -4.52 -8.49 -26.19
CA MET A 310 -4.53 -7.30 -27.03
C MET A 310 -5.81 -6.47 -26.88
N VAL A 311 -6.97 -7.12 -26.74
CA VAL A 311 -8.26 -6.41 -26.60
C VAL A 311 -8.32 -5.72 -25.24
N LEU A 312 -7.94 -6.43 -24.18
CA LEU A 312 -7.98 -5.93 -22.80
C LEU A 312 -6.90 -4.88 -22.52
N SER A 313 -5.77 -4.87 -23.25
CA SER A 313 -4.75 -3.82 -23.16
C SER A 313 -5.08 -2.60 -24.03
N LEU A 314 -5.52 -2.80 -25.28
CA LEU A 314 -5.69 -1.68 -26.23
C LEU A 314 -6.94 -0.86 -25.93
N THR A 315 -8.04 -1.48 -25.51
CA THR A 315 -9.30 -0.78 -25.21
C THR A 315 -9.13 0.28 -24.12
N PRO A 316 -8.58 -0.04 -22.92
CA PRO A 316 -8.36 0.95 -21.89
C PRO A 316 -7.27 1.96 -22.27
N PHE A 317 -6.23 1.55 -23.00
CA PHE A 317 -5.22 2.47 -23.56
C PHE A 317 -5.84 3.53 -24.47
N PHE A 318 -6.71 3.16 -25.42
CA PHE A 318 -7.34 4.13 -26.30
C PHE A 318 -8.33 5.03 -25.55
N ALA A 319 -9.07 4.48 -24.57
CA ALA A 319 -9.96 5.25 -23.72
C ALA A 319 -9.20 6.29 -22.90
N SER A 320 -8.04 5.92 -22.34
CA SER A 320 -7.23 6.80 -21.50
C SER A 320 -6.55 7.94 -22.27
N LEU A 321 -6.43 7.85 -23.60
CA LEU A 321 -5.94 8.92 -24.47
C LEU A 321 -6.96 10.04 -24.71
N PHE A 322 -8.25 9.84 -24.39
CA PHE A 322 -9.30 10.82 -24.67
C PHE A 322 -9.01 12.26 -24.20
N PRO A 323 -8.45 12.49 -22.99
CA PRO A 323 -8.09 13.84 -22.55
C PRO A 323 -7.11 14.55 -23.49
N ILE A 324 -6.17 13.82 -24.09
CA ILE A 324 -5.18 14.38 -25.04
C ILE A 324 -5.87 14.92 -26.28
N PHE A 325 -6.76 14.12 -26.86
CA PHE A 325 -7.51 14.52 -28.04
C PHE A 325 -8.39 15.74 -27.74
N TYR A 326 -9.06 15.75 -26.59
CA TYR A 326 -9.84 16.90 -26.13
C TYR A 326 -8.98 18.17 -26.01
N TYR A 327 -7.78 18.07 -25.42
CA TYR A 327 -6.88 19.21 -25.27
C TYR A 327 -6.45 19.81 -26.62
N TYR A 328 -6.08 18.98 -27.59
CA TYR A 328 -5.68 19.48 -28.90
C TYR A 328 -6.86 20.05 -29.70
N TYR A 329 -8.05 19.45 -29.58
CA TYR A 329 -9.25 19.92 -30.28
C TYR A 329 -9.75 21.29 -29.78
N HIS A 330 -9.59 21.60 -28.49
CA HIS A 330 -10.04 22.88 -27.91
C HIS A 330 -8.98 23.97 -27.85
N LYS A 331 -7.75 23.67 -28.27
CA LYS A 331 -6.65 24.65 -28.32
C LYS A 331 -6.46 25.25 -29.72
N SER A 332 -7.01 24.62 -30.75
CA SER A 332 -7.25 25.21 -32.08
C SER A 332 -8.48 26.10 -32.06
#